data_AF-A0A4V1UKH2-F1
#
_entry.id   AF-A0A4V1UKH2-F1
#
_cell.length_a   1.000
_cell.length_b   1.000
_cell.length_c   1.000
_cell.angle_alpha   90.00
_cell.angle_beta   90.00
_cell.angle_gamma   90.00
#
_symmetry.space_group_name_H-M   'P 1'
#
loop_
_entity.id
_entity.type
_entity.pdbx_description
1 polymer ?
#
loop_
_entity_poly.entity_id
_entity_poly.type
_entity_poly.pdbx_seq_one_letter_code
_entity_poly.pdbx_strand_id
1 'polypeptide(L)'
;MGREHNPPIPLGKSVVPIALLTLADHAASPAATDWEIVPELVNEGRRRYVHQRQERIVKKTSPGKPEAGKPTLLSGGNPQIAKGYGDAPVQAYIAAIPGWKQEIGRRIDALVAATIPGVSKAVKWNSPFYGVEQGCWFLCFHCFDKYVKVTFFRGLSLDPVPPGPSKSQDTRYLDIREAGFDEAQFIDWVKQASV
;
A
#
# COMPACT_ATOMS: atom_id res chain seq x y z
N MET A 1 -14.51 -56.09 8.94
CA MET A 1 -14.97 -56.90 7.78
C MET A 1 -16.35 -56.41 7.42
N GLY A 2 -16.63 -56.21 6.11
CA GLY A 2 -17.89 -55.67 5.60
C GLY A 2 -17.71 -54.35 4.85
N ARG A 3 -17.01 -54.40 3.70
CA ARG A 3 -17.02 -53.33 2.70
C ARG A 3 -18.27 -53.53 1.85
N GLU A 4 -19.10 -52.51 1.70
CA GLU A 4 -20.05 -52.44 0.61
C GLU A 4 -19.62 -51.33 -0.34
N HIS A 5 -19.37 -51.77 -1.57
CA HIS A 5 -18.90 -51.02 -2.71
C HIS A 5 -20.08 -51.07 -3.69
N ASN A 6 -20.56 -49.92 -4.17
CA ASN A 6 -21.42 -49.90 -5.35
C ASN A 6 -20.95 -48.78 -6.31
N PRO A 7 -20.99 -49.02 -7.62
CA PRO A 7 -20.19 -48.36 -8.65
C PRO A 7 -20.86 -47.12 -9.27
N PRO A 8 -20.16 -46.34 -10.13
CA PRO A 8 -20.72 -45.18 -10.80
C PRO A 8 -21.55 -45.57 -12.04
N ILE A 9 -22.55 -44.76 -12.38
CA ILE A 9 -23.39 -44.89 -13.59
C ILE A 9 -23.50 -43.46 -14.22
N PRO A 10 -23.70 -43.28 -15.55
CA PRO A 10 -22.67 -42.84 -16.48
C PRO A 10 -22.98 -41.50 -17.19
N LEU A 11 -22.01 -41.03 -17.98
CA LEU A 11 -22.17 -39.95 -18.97
C LEU A 11 -23.11 -40.37 -20.12
N GLY A 12 -24.22 -39.64 -20.26
CA GLY A 12 -25.16 -39.73 -21.39
C GLY A 12 -24.99 -38.57 -22.38
N LYS A 13 -24.97 -38.90 -23.67
CA LYS A 13 -24.68 -38.05 -24.81
C LYS A 13 -25.93 -37.33 -25.35
N SER A 14 -25.73 -36.07 -25.78
CA SER A 14 -26.20 -35.42 -27.02
C SER A 14 -27.71 -35.28 -27.35
N VAL A 15 -27.93 -34.33 -28.28
CA VAL A 15 -29.13 -34.01 -29.11
C VAL A 15 -30.18 -33.15 -28.37
N VAL A 16 -30.75 -32.04 -28.86
CA VAL A 16 -31.14 -31.56 -30.21
C VAL A 16 -31.31 -30.01 -30.15
N PRO A 17 -31.40 -29.29 -31.29
CA PRO A 17 -31.15 -27.85 -31.44
C PRO A 17 -32.42 -27.00 -31.27
N ILE A 18 -32.24 -25.70 -30.99
CA ILE A 18 -33.27 -24.68 -31.18
C ILE A 18 -32.64 -23.45 -31.86
N ALA A 19 -32.80 -23.37 -33.17
CA ALA A 19 -33.08 -22.12 -33.88
C ALA A 19 -34.63 -21.93 -33.79
N LEU A 20 -35.27 -20.78 -33.84
CA LEU A 20 -35.00 -19.46 -34.41
C LEU A 20 -36.16 -18.55 -33.91
N LEU A 21 -35.91 -17.28 -33.58
CA LEU A 21 -36.71 -16.11 -34.02
C LEU A 21 -36.13 -14.84 -33.38
N THR A 22 -35.36 -14.09 -34.16
CA THR A 22 -35.70 -12.78 -34.77
C THR A 22 -35.50 -11.59 -33.84
N LEU A 23 -34.41 -10.87 -34.08
CA LEU A 23 -34.31 -9.44 -33.82
C LEU A 23 -33.93 -8.73 -35.12
N ALA A 24 -34.45 -7.52 -35.25
CA ALA A 24 -34.66 -6.75 -36.46
C ALA A 24 -33.39 -6.23 -37.17
N ASP A 25 -33.60 -6.01 -38.46
CA ASP A 25 -32.86 -5.24 -39.45
C ASP A 25 -32.28 -3.89 -38.97
N HIS A 26 -31.03 -3.54 -39.32
CA HIS A 26 -30.66 -2.85 -40.57
C HIS A 26 -29.28 -2.15 -40.49
N ALA A 27 -28.61 -2.11 -41.66
CA ALA A 27 -27.42 -1.33 -42.05
C ALA A 27 -26.02 -1.91 -41.76
N ALA A 28 -25.59 -2.83 -42.63
CA ALA A 28 -24.18 -3.06 -42.94
C ALA A 28 -23.86 -2.52 -44.35
N SER A 29 -22.73 -1.84 -44.51
CA SER A 29 -22.09 -1.57 -45.80
C SER A 29 -20.75 -2.30 -45.86
N PRO A 30 -20.35 -2.88 -47.01
CA PRO A 30 -19.23 -3.80 -47.11
C PRO A 30 -17.96 -3.10 -47.60
N ALA A 31 -16.79 -3.58 -47.16
CA ALA A 31 -15.73 -4.05 -48.05
C ALA A 31 -14.48 -4.40 -47.22
N ALA A 32 -14.10 -5.67 -47.30
CA ALA A 32 -12.76 -6.13 -46.99
C ALA A 32 -11.80 -5.70 -48.10
N THR A 33 -10.56 -5.38 -47.76
CA THR A 33 -9.40 -5.86 -48.52
C THR A 33 -8.18 -5.95 -47.60
N ASP A 34 -7.56 -7.12 -47.60
CA ASP A 34 -6.21 -7.42 -47.13
C ASP A 34 -5.18 -6.37 -47.56
N TRP A 35 -4.19 -6.10 -46.71
CA TRP A 35 -2.78 -6.09 -47.13
C TRP A 35 -1.81 -5.89 -45.96
N GLU A 36 -0.67 -6.54 -46.14
CA GLU A 36 0.52 -6.56 -45.31
C GLU A 36 1.19 -5.18 -45.15
N ILE A 37 1.60 -4.87 -43.92
CA ILE A 37 2.83 -4.17 -43.52
C ILE A 37 3.18 -2.85 -44.24
N VAL A 38 3.05 -1.73 -43.50
CA VAL A 38 3.91 -0.54 -43.67
C VAL A 38 4.56 -0.19 -42.31
N PRO A 39 5.88 -0.39 -42.13
CA PRO A 39 6.57 -0.10 -40.86
C PRO A 39 6.73 1.41 -40.57
N GLU A 40 6.42 2.27 -41.54
CA GLU A 40 6.80 3.68 -41.52
C GLU A 40 5.85 4.58 -40.72
N LEU A 41 4.59 4.16 -40.48
CA LEU A 41 3.62 4.93 -39.69
C LEU A 41 3.74 4.75 -38.17
N VAL A 42 4.56 3.82 -37.68
CA VAL A 42 4.83 3.65 -36.25
C VAL A 42 5.75 4.76 -35.71
N ASN A 43 6.53 5.43 -36.57
CA ASN A 43 7.48 6.46 -36.15
C ASN A 43 6.94 7.90 -36.14
N GLU A 44 5.87 8.23 -36.87
CA GLU A 44 5.24 9.56 -36.80
C GLU A 44 4.37 9.74 -35.54
N GLY A 45 3.76 8.67 -35.04
CA GLY A 45 2.98 8.68 -33.79
C GLY A 45 3.85 8.83 -32.53
N ARG A 46 5.10 8.36 -32.60
CA ARG A 46 6.06 8.45 -31.49
C ARG A 46 6.67 9.84 -31.31
N ARG A 47 6.70 10.68 -32.36
CA ARG A 47 7.23 12.04 -32.29
C ARG A 47 6.28 13.06 -31.64
N ARG A 48 4.96 12.86 -31.70
CA ARG A 48 3.99 13.78 -31.06
C ARG A 48 3.81 13.56 -29.55
N TYR A 49 4.02 12.35 -29.04
CA TYR A 49 3.89 12.08 -27.60
C TYR A 49 5.08 12.61 -26.78
N VAL A 50 6.24 12.82 -27.41
CA VAL A 50 7.47 13.27 -26.72
C VAL A 50 7.56 14.80 -26.64
N HIS A 51 6.95 15.55 -27.58
CA HIS A 51 7.04 17.02 -27.60
C HIS A 51 6.12 17.75 -26.62
N GLN A 52 4.98 17.17 -26.21
CA GLN A 52 4.06 17.86 -25.29
C GLN A 52 4.47 17.78 -23.80
N ARG A 53 5.55 17.05 -23.46
CA ARG A 53 6.09 16.97 -22.10
C ARG A 53 7.15 18.03 -21.77
N GLN A 54 7.54 18.87 -22.73
CA GLN A 54 8.65 19.83 -22.55
C GLN A 54 8.26 21.27 -22.23
N GLU A 55 6.97 21.63 -22.13
CA GLU A 55 6.55 23.01 -21.82
C GLU A 55 5.82 23.21 -20.49
N ARG A 56 5.93 22.25 -19.57
CA ARG A 56 5.73 22.51 -18.13
C ARG A 56 7.02 22.25 -17.37
N ILE A 57 8.07 22.96 -17.76
CA ILE A 57 9.10 23.36 -16.80
C ILE A 57 8.48 24.48 -15.97
N VAL A 58 7.56 24.10 -15.07
CA VAL A 58 7.34 24.89 -13.86
C VAL A 58 8.69 24.87 -13.18
N LYS A 59 9.26 26.07 -12.99
CA LYS A 59 10.48 26.29 -12.22
C LYS A 59 10.30 25.59 -10.88
N LYS A 60 10.77 24.34 -10.78
CA LYS A 60 10.72 23.55 -9.56
C LYS A 60 11.69 24.26 -8.65
N THR A 61 11.15 25.07 -7.75
CA THR A 61 11.89 25.58 -6.61
C THR A 61 12.40 24.32 -5.92
N SER A 62 13.69 24.05 -6.08
CA SER A 62 14.38 23.02 -5.32
C SER A 62 14.05 23.29 -3.86
N PRO A 63 13.63 22.29 -3.06
CA PRO A 63 13.64 22.48 -1.62
C PRO A 63 15.04 22.97 -1.28
N GLY A 64 15.10 24.09 -0.54
CA GLY A 64 16.35 24.74 -0.20
C GLY A 64 17.35 23.72 0.31
N LYS A 65 18.63 23.95 0.00
CA LYS A 65 19.75 23.19 0.56
C LYS A 65 19.41 22.88 2.02
N PRO A 66 19.34 21.58 2.43
CA PRO A 66 19.02 21.27 3.81
C PRO A 66 19.98 22.06 4.70
N GLU A 67 19.46 22.72 5.72
CA GLU A 67 20.29 23.22 6.81
C GLU A 67 21.23 22.07 7.19
N ALA A 68 22.53 22.31 7.14
CA ALA A 68 23.52 21.26 7.35
C ALA A 68 23.21 20.54 8.67
N GLY A 69 22.78 19.28 8.57
CA GLY A 69 22.41 18.44 9.72
C GLY A 69 20.93 18.05 9.84
N LYS A 70 20.00 18.63 9.08
CA LYS A 70 18.56 18.22 9.13
C LYS A 70 18.17 17.38 7.90
N PRO A 71 17.49 16.23 8.08
CA PRO A 71 17.01 15.40 6.97
C PRO A 71 16.00 16.14 6.09
N THR A 72 16.02 15.83 4.79
CA THR A 72 14.98 16.28 3.85
C THR A 72 13.60 15.76 4.28
N LEU A 73 12.57 16.59 4.15
CA LEU A 73 11.19 16.16 4.36
C LEU A 73 10.51 15.89 3.01
N LEU A 74 9.77 14.79 2.93
CA LEU A 74 8.91 14.47 1.80
C LEU A 74 7.56 15.19 1.94
N SER A 75 6.67 15.02 0.95
CA SER A 75 5.27 15.41 1.08
C SER A 75 4.66 14.85 2.36
N GLY A 76 3.78 15.59 3.04
CA GLY A 76 3.28 15.15 4.34
C GLY A 76 4.17 15.54 5.52
N GLY A 77 5.34 16.12 5.28
CA GLY A 77 6.36 16.36 6.32
C GLY A 77 7.00 15.06 6.83
N ASN A 78 7.01 14.00 6.01
CA ASN A 78 7.62 12.71 6.36
C ASN A 78 9.15 12.79 6.24
N PRO A 79 9.92 12.52 7.31
CA PRO A 79 11.38 12.51 7.23
C PRO A 79 11.92 11.49 6.23
N GLN A 80 12.87 11.93 5.40
CA GLN A 80 13.62 11.05 4.52
C GLN A 80 14.87 10.56 5.26
N ILE A 81 14.78 9.37 5.83
CA ILE A 81 15.89 8.70 6.53
C ILE A 81 16.29 7.47 5.72
N ALA A 82 17.61 7.28 5.56
CA ALA A 82 18.16 6.11 4.89
C ALA A 82 17.67 4.82 5.56
N LYS A 83 17.52 3.76 4.76
CA LYS A 83 17.18 2.44 5.28
C LYS A 83 18.20 2.02 6.34
N GLY A 84 17.71 1.58 7.49
CA GLY A 84 18.55 1.11 8.59
C GLY A 84 17.78 0.18 9.51
N TYR A 85 18.49 -0.65 10.25
CA TYR A 85 17.93 -1.57 11.24
C TYR A 85 18.36 -1.15 12.65
N GLY A 86 17.56 -1.51 13.64
CA GLY A 86 17.76 -1.14 15.04
C GLY A 86 17.11 0.18 15.42
N ASP A 87 17.38 0.60 16.66
CA ASP A 87 16.73 1.76 17.28
C ASP A 87 17.22 3.09 16.71
N ALA A 88 18.54 3.24 16.50
CA ALA A 88 19.16 4.47 16.01
C ALA A 88 18.49 5.10 14.77
N PRO A 89 18.20 4.37 13.67
CA PRO A 89 17.51 4.96 12.52
C PRO A 89 16.07 5.38 12.83
N VAL A 90 15.37 4.66 13.71
CA VAL A 90 14.01 5.03 14.14
C VAL A 90 14.04 6.31 14.99
N GLN A 91 14.97 6.43 15.93
CA GLN A 91 15.14 7.65 16.72
C GLN A 91 15.53 8.84 15.84
N ALA A 92 16.41 8.65 14.85
CA ALA A 92 16.75 9.69 13.89
C ALA A 92 15.53 10.13 13.06
N TYR A 93 14.67 9.19 12.67
CA TYR A 93 13.39 9.51 12.02
C TYR A 93 12.50 10.34 12.94
N ILE A 94 12.26 9.90 14.17
CA ILE A 94 11.39 10.60 15.14
C ILE A 94 11.91 12.01 15.45
N ALA A 95 13.22 12.15 15.63
CA ALA A 95 13.87 13.44 15.87
C ALA A 95 13.69 14.43 14.70
N ALA A 96 13.51 13.93 13.48
CA ALA A 96 13.33 14.75 12.28
C ALA A 96 11.84 15.05 11.96
N ILE A 97 10.88 14.44 12.66
CA ILE A 97 9.46 14.74 12.45
C ILE A 97 9.17 16.19 12.86
N PRO A 98 8.48 17.00 12.03
CA PRO A 98 8.14 18.37 12.39
C PRO A 98 6.88 18.47 13.26
N GLY A 99 6.88 19.43 14.19
CA GLY A 99 5.70 19.85 14.95
C GLY A 99 5.12 18.78 15.87
N TRP A 100 3.80 18.83 16.09
CA TRP A 100 3.09 17.93 17.00
C TRP A 100 3.23 16.44 16.65
N LYS A 101 3.50 16.11 15.38
CA LYS A 101 3.69 14.73 14.92
C LYS A 101 4.93 14.07 15.56
N GLN A 102 5.92 14.86 15.98
CA GLN A 102 7.11 14.32 16.66
C GLN A 102 6.75 13.67 17.98
N GLU A 103 5.91 14.32 18.78
CA GLU A 103 5.46 13.80 20.06
C GLU A 103 4.65 12.51 19.87
N ILE A 104 3.78 12.47 18.86
CA ILE A 104 3.07 11.23 18.47
C ILE A 104 4.05 10.12 18.10
N GLY A 105 5.08 10.42 17.31
CA GLY A 105 6.13 9.45 16.95
C GLY A 105 6.87 8.90 18.18
N ARG A 106 7.21 9.77 19.15
CA ARG A 106 7.85 9.37 20.42
C ARG A 106 6.94 8.46 21.24
N ARG A 107 5.65 8.80 21.36
CA ARG A 107 4.68 7.99 22.10
C ARG A 107 4.47 6.62 21.48
N ILE A 108 4.31 6.55 20.15
CA ILE A 108 4.21 5.27 19.44
C ILE A 108 5.43 4.40 19.74
N ASP A 109 6.64 4.94 19.60
CA ASP A 109 7.88 4.19 19.84
C ASP A 109 7.99 3.70 21.28
N ALA A 110 7.71 4.57 22.26
CA ALA A 110 7.75 4.25 23.67
C ALA A 110 6.74 3.15 24.04
N LEU A 111 5.49 3.27 23.59
CA LEU A 111 4.43 2.29 23.85
C LEU A 111 4.76 0.93 23.23
N VAL A 112 5.26 0.91 22.00
CA VAL A 112 5.65 -0.34 21.34
C VAL A 112 6.83 -1.00 22.06
N ALA A 113 7.88 -0.24 22.39
CA ALA A 113 9.05 -0.76 23.08
C ALA A 113 8.76 -1.25 24.50
N ALA A 114 7.85 -0.58 25.21
CA ALA A 114 7.39 -1.01 26.53
C ALA A 114 6.51 -2.27 26.47
N THR A 115 5.68 -2.40 25.43
CA THR A 115 4.77 -3.55 25.27
C THR A 115 5.51 -4.80 24.84
N ILE A 116 6.50 -4.68 23.94
CA ILE A 116 7.25 -5.80 23.36
C ILE A 116 8.75 -5.62 23.67
N PRO A 117 9.25 -6.14 24.80
CA PRO A 117 10.67 -6.13 25.11
C PRO A 117 11.48 -6.82 24.00
N GLY A 118 12.51 -6.15 23.50
CA GLY A 118 13.33 -6.68 22.40
C GLY A 118 12.73 -6.53 21.00
N VAL A 119 11.68 -5.71 20.83
CA VAL A 119 11.08 -5.43 19.52
C VAL A 119 12.13 -5.09 18.46
N SER A 120 12.02 -5.74 17.30
CA SER A 120 12.84 -5.43 16.13
C SER A 120 12.37 -4.12 15.50
N LYS A 121 13.30 -3.18 15.32
CA LYS A 121 13.05 -1.87 14.72
C LYS A 121 13.79 -1.71 13.40
N ALA A 122 13.21 -0.96 12.47
CA ALA A 122 13.89 -0.56 11.24
C ALA A 122 13.27 0.72 10.64
N VAL A 123 14.02 1.44 9.82
CA VAL A 123 13.48 2.37 8.84
C VAL A 123 13.55 1.71 7.47
N LYS A 124 12.40 1.58 6.80
CA LYS A 124 12.29 1.03 5.44
C LYS A 124 11.34 1.92 4.64
N TRP A 125 11.68 2.20 3.38
CA TRP A 125 10.86 3.05 2.51
C TRP A 125 10.43 4.38 3.17
N ASN A 126 11.36 5.02 3.89
CA ASN A 126 11.15 6.25 4.67
C ASN A 126 10.02 6.17 5.73
N SER A 127 9.83 4.99 6.34
CA SER A 127 8.85 4.77 7.42
C SER A 127 9.47 3.90 8.51
N PRO A 128 9.21 4.15 9.80
CA PRO A 128 9.58 3.24 10.88
C PRO A 128 8.72 1.97 10.88
N PHE A 129 9.36 0.82 11.11
CA PHE A 129 8.76 -0.51 11.19
C PHE A 129 9.10 -1.15 12.53
N TYR A 130 8.14 -1.89 13.07
CA TYR A 130 8.25 -2.65 14.31
C TYR A 130 7.81 -4.10 14.05
N GLY A 131 8.54 -5.04 14.63
CA GLY A 131 8.38 -6.47 14.40
C GLY A 131 8.86 -7.33 15.56
N VAL A 132 8.46 -8.59 15.57
CA VAL A 132 8.95 -9.57 16.56
C VAL A 132 10.38 -10.00 16.26
N GLU A 133 10.72 -10.06 14.98
CA GLU A 133 12.07 -10.32 14.48
C GLU A 133 12.28 -9.59 13.15
N GLN A 134 13.52 -9.51 12.68
CA GLN A 134 13.83 -8.86 11.41
C GLN A 134 13.17 -9.62 10.25
N GLY A 135 12.23 -8.97 9.57
CA GLY A 135 11.47 -9.58 8.46
C GLY A 135 10.00 -9.80 8.80
N CYS A 136 9.69 -10.02 10.08
CA CYS A 136 8.35 -10.24 10.60
C CYS A 136 7.82 -8.96 11.25
N TRP A 137 7.35 -8.03 10.42
CA TRP A 137 6.85 -6.73 10.85
C TRP A 137 5.34 -6.79 11.10
N PHE A 138 4.88 -6.19 12.20
CA PHE A 138 3.45 -6.11 12.53
C PHE A 138 2.89 -4.70 12.41
N LEU A 139 3.74 -3.68 12.57
CA LEU A 139 3.35 -2.26 12.56
C LEU A 139 4.35 -1.40 11.79
N CYS A 140 3.86 -0.41 11.06
CA CYS A 140 4.66 0.74 10.62
C CYS A 140 3.88 2.05 10.76
N PHE A 141 4.54 3.19 10.70
CA PHE A 141 3.84 4.48 10.62
C PHE A 141 4.47 5.47 9.63
N HIS A 142 3.65 6.39 9.13
CA HIS A 142 4.05 7.38 8.14
C HIS A 142 3.40 8.73 8.42
N CYS A 143 4.14 9.83 8.23
CA CYS A 143 3.62 11.17 8.45
C CYS A 143 2.90 11.71 7.20
N PHE A 144 1.65 12.14 7.36
CA PHE A 144 0.90 12.92 6.37
C PHE A 144 0.72 14.36 6.86
N ASP A 145 0.22 15.24 5.99
CA ASP A 145 0.08 16.67 6.33
C ASP A 145 -0.82 16.88 7.55
N LYS A 146 -1.88 16.09 7.68
CA LYS A 146 -2.94 16.27 8.70
C LYS A 146 -3.02 15.16 9.75
N TYR A 147 -2.23 14.09 9.62
CA TYR A 147 -2.28 12.93 10.51
C TYR A 147 -1.00 12.11 10.44
N VAL A 148 -0.73 11.29 11.46
CA VAL A 148 0.22 10.19 11.42
C VAL A 148 -0.57 8.91 11.15
N LYS A 149 -0.28 8.21 10.06
CA LYS A 149 -0.95 6.94 9.73
C LYS A 149 -0.15 5.80 10.34
N VAL A 150 -0.75 5.08 11.28
CA VAL A 150 -0.25 3.79 11.73
C VAL A 150 -0.90 2.70 10.87
N THR A 151 -0.09 1.75 10.44
CA THR A 151 -0.51 0.60 9.63
C THR A 151 -0.28 -0.68 10.42
N PHE A 152 -1.34 -1.47 10.61
CA PHE A 152 -1.27 -2.83 11.12
C PHE A 152 -1.42 -3.81 9.96
N PHE A 153 -0.37 -4.59 9.68
CA PHE A 153 -0.34 -5.45 8.48
C PHE A 153 -1.41 -6.56 8.51
N ARG A 154 -1.65 -7.13 9.70
CA ARG A 154 -2.73 -8.08 10.01
C ARG A 154 -3.88 -7.42 10.80
N GLY A 155 -4.20 -6.18 10.46
CA GLY A 155 -5.16 -5.35 11.19
C GLY A 155 -6.58 -5.92 11.27
N LEU A 156 -7.01 -6.75 10.33
CA LEU A 156 -8.32 -7.43 10.39
C LEU A 156 -8.45 -8.46 11.50
N SER A 157 -7.33 -9.04 11.94
CA SER A 157 -7.30 -10.05 13.00
C SER A 157 -7.29 -9.44 14.40
N LEU A 158 -7.30 -8.10 14.49
CA LEU A 158 -7.29 -7.38 15.76
C LEU A 158 -8.72 -7.13 16.25
N ASP A 159 -8.89 -7.12 17.57
CA ASP A 159 -10.15 -6.86 18.25
C ASP A 159 -9.99 -5.73 19.30
N PRO A 160 -10.73 -4.63 19.19
CA PRO A 160 -11.57 -4.25 18.04
C PRO A 160 -10.73 -4.04 16.77
N VAL A 161 -11.35 -4.12 15.60
CA VAL A 161 -10.65 -3.86 14.32
C VAL A 161 -10.28 -2.36 14.23
N PRO A 162 -9.03 -1.96 13.91
CA PRO A 162 -8.68 -0.55 13.71
C PRO A 162 -9.56 0.09 12.62
N PRO A 163 -9.99 1.34 12.82
CA PRO A 163 -11.12 1.91 12.08
C PRO A 163 -10.83 2.19 10.60
N GLY A 164 -9.57 2.38 10.23
CA GLY A 164 -9.18 2.75 8.87
C GLY A 164 -9.21 1.56 7.90
N PRO A 165 -10.08 1.55 6.87
CA PRO A 165 -10.15 0.46 5.91
C PRO A 165 -8.94 0.46 4.97
N SER A 166 -8.58 -0.72 4.46
CA SER A 166 -7.59 -0.88 3.38
C SER A 166 -8.22 -1.53 2.16
N LYS A 167 -7.63 -1.28 0.99
CA LYS A 167 -7.93 -2.03 -0.24
C LYS A 167 -7.38 -3.45 -0.17
N SER A 168 -6.28 -3.64 0.56
CA SER A 168 -5.76 -4.96 0.89
C SER A 168 -6.64 -5.59 1.96
N GLN A 169 -6.93 -6.89 1.83
CA GLN A 169 -7.90 -7.56 2.68
C GLN A 169 -7.52 -7.44 4.17
N ASP A 170 -6.27 -7.73 4.53
CA ASP A 170 -5.89 -7.90 5.95
C ASP A 170 -5.45 -6.61 6.68
N THR A 171 -5.00 -5.60 5.96
CA THR A 171 -4.38 -4.41 6.57
C THR A 171 -5.42 -3.43 7.09
N ARG A 172 -5.18 -2.83 8.27
CA ARG A 172 -6.00 -1.73 8.79
C ARG A 172 -5.15 -0.57 9.28
N TYR A 173 -5.75 0.61 9.30
CA TYR A 173 -5.07 1.86 9.66
C TYR A 173 -5.66 2.50 10.90
N LEU A 174 -4.81 3.20 11.63
CA LEU A 174 -5.19 4.19 12.62
C LEU A 174 -4.59 5.53 12.20
N ASP A 175 -5.45 6.50 11.89
CA ASP A 175 -5.02 7.87 11.55
C ASP A 175 -5.05 8.74 12.81
N ILE A 176 -3.86 9.00 13.37
CA ILE A 176 -3.69 9.79 14.59
C ILE A 176 -3.58 11.27 14.23
N ARG A 177 -4.42 12.09 14.85
CA ARG A 177 -4.43 13.55 14.68
C ARG A 177 -3.77 14.24 15.87
N GLU A 178 -3.68 15.56 15.82
CA GLU A 178 -3.05 16.38 16.86
C GLU A 178 -3.67 16.20 18.25
N ALA A 179 -4.97 15.86 18.32
CA ALA A 179 -5.66 15.56 19.56
C ALA A 179 -5.18 14.26 20.25
N GLY A 180 -4.32 13.46 19.61
CA GLY A 180 -3.79 12.22 20.16
C GLY A 180 -4.62 10.99 19.77
N PHE A 181 -4.46 9.93 20.55
CA PHE A 181 -5.08 8.61 20.35
C PHE A 181 -5.27 7.92 21.70
N ASP A 182 -6.15 6.91 21.75
CA ASP A 182 -6.33 6.06 22.92
C ASP A 182 -5.11 5.13 23.07
N GLU A 183 -4.26 5.44 24.05
CA GLU A 183 -3.02 4.71 24.29
C GLU A 183 -3.27 3.29 24.83
N ALA A 184 -4.34 3.09 25.60
CA ALA A 184 -4.69 1.78 26.15
C ALA A 184 -5.12 0.83 25.02
N GLN A 185 -6.02 1.31 24.15
CA GLN A 185 -6.44 0.56 22.97
C GLN A 185 -5.26 0.29 22.02
N PHE A 186 -4.36 1.26 21.85
CA PHE A 186 -3.17 1.09 21.02
C PHE A 186 -2.24 -0.01 21.55
N ILE A 187 -1.98 -0.03 22.86
CA ILE A 187 -1.20 -1.08 23.52
C ILE A 187 -1.82 -2.46 23.25
N ASP A 188 -3.15 -2.58 23.39
CA ASP A 188 -3.82 -3.86 23.17
C ASP A 188 -3.73 -4.34 21.73
N TRP A 189 -3.78 -3.43 20.74
CA TRP A 189 -3.49 -3.77 19.35
C TRP A 189 -2.04 -4.21 19.13
N VAL A 190 -1.06 -3.56 19.78
CA VAL A 190 0.35 -3.95 19.68
C VAL A 190 0.55 -5.38 20.19
N LYS A 191 -0.03 -5.74 21.34
CA LYS A 191 0.03 -7.10 21.89
C LYS A 191 -0.55 -8.14 20.92
N GLN A 192 -1.73 -7.84 20.36
CA GLN A 192 -2.40 -8.75 19.42
C GLN A 192 -1.67 -8.87 18.08
N ALA A 193 -1.04 -7.79 17.61
CA ALA A 193 -0.35 -7.80 16.33
C ALA A 193 1.00 -8.56 16.39
N SER A 194 1.57 -8.69 17.59
CA SER A 194 2.87 -9.32 17.84
C SER A 194 2.84 -10.84 18.02
N VAL A 195 1.70 -11.51 17.83
CA VAL A 195 1.58 -12.99 17.95
C VAL A 195 1.53 -13.73 16.62
#